data_AF-A0A7W7YVC2-F1
#
_entry.id   AF-A0A7W7YVC2-F1
#
_cell.length_a   1.000
_cell.length_b   1.000
_cell.length_c   1.000
_cell.angle_alpha   90.00
_cell.angle_beta   90.00
_cell.angle_gamma   90.00
#
_symmetry.space_group_name_H-M   'P 1'
#
loop_
_entity.id
_entity.type
_entity.pdbx_description
1 polymer ?
#
loop_
_entity_poly.entity_id
_entity_poly.type
_entity_poly.pdbx_seq_one_letter_code
_entity_poly.pdbx_strand_id
1 'polypeptide(L)' 'MSIEAHLATLEKKHFALEEELHAAMNRPSAEDQSIADLKRRKLRIKDEIERLRSTAH' A
#
# COMPACT_ATOMS: atom_id res chain seq x y z
N MET A 1 -3.78 -22.04 -5.98
CA MET A 1 -3.34 -20.65 -6.25
C MET A 1 -2.44 -20.25 -5.10
N SER A 2 -1.16 -20.00 -5.36
CA SER A 2 -0.12 -19.90 -4.33
C SER A 2 -0.17 -18.56 -3.60
N ILE A 3 0.20 -18.58 -2.31
CA ILE A 3 0.33 -17.39 -1.45
C ILE A 3 1.25 -16.33 -2.10
N GLU A 4 2.26 -16.77 -2.85
CA GLU A 4 3.17 -15.91 -3.64
C GLU A 4 2.44 -15.03 -4.67
N ALA A 5 1.42 -15.55 -5.36
CA ALA A 5 0.65 -14.77 -6.33
C ALA A 5 -0.17 -13.66 -5.65
N HIS A 6 -0.67 -13.94 -4.44
CA HIS A 6 -1.40 -12.97 -3.64
C HIS A 6 -0.45 -11.88 -3.10
N LEU A 7 0.73 -12.28 -2.61
CA LEU A 7 1.78 -11.37 -2.17
C LEU A 7 2.22 -10.42 -3.29
N ALA A 8 2.51 -10.95 -4.49
CA ALA A 8 2.90 -10.14 -5.65
C ALA A 8 1.81 -9.14 -6.06
N THR A 9 0.54 -9.51 -5.91
CA THR A 9 -0.59 -8.60 -6.17
C THR A 9 -0.67 -7.47 -5.15
N LEU A 10 -0.45 -7.79 -3.87
CA LEU A 10 -0.44 -6.81 -2.79
C LEU A 10 0.76 -5.87 -2.88
N GLU A 11 1.94 -6.37 -3.24
CA GLU A 11 3.13 -5.54 -3.48
C GLU A 11 2.89 -4.56 -4.64
N LYS A 12 2.28 -5.00 -5.74
CA LYS A 12 1.89 -4.10 -6.83
C LYS A 12 0.92 -3.01 -6.38
N LYS A 13 -0.09 -3.36 -5.57
CA LYS A 13 -1.04 -2.37 -5.02
C LYS A 13 -0.34 -1.41 -4.05
N HIS A 14 0.59 -1.90 -3.25
CA HIS A 14 1.38 -1.07 -2.34
C HIS A 14 2.21 -0.05 -3.11
N PHE A 15 2.88 -0.48 -4.19
CA PHE A 15 3.66 0.39 -5.05
C PHE A 15 2.79 1.50 -5.70
N ALA A 16 1.63 1.13 -6.26
CA ALA A 16 0.72 2.10 -6.85
C ALA A 16 0.23 3.15 -5.82
N LEU A 17 -0.13 2.73 -4.60
CA LEU A 17 -0.50 3.65 -3.52
C LEU A 17 0.65 4.56 -3.09
N GLU A 18 1.89 4.07 -3.18
CA GLU A 18 3.08 4.84 -2.85
C GLU A 18 3.36 5.92 -3.90
N GLU A 19 3.18 5.60 -5.19
CA GLU A 19 3.23 6.58 -6.28
C GLU A 19 2.12 7.62 -6.17
N GLU A 20 0.88 7.21 -5.89
CA GLU A 20 -0.25 8.12 -5.65
C GLU A 20 0.03 9.05 -4.46
N LEU A 21 0.56 8.51 -3.36
CA LEU A 21 0.92 9.28 -2.17
C LEU A 21 2.04 10.28 -2.49
N HIS A 22 3.05 9.87 -3.24
CA HIS A 22 4.16 10.73 -3.62
C HIS A 22 3.71 11.85 -4.57
N ALA A 23 2.84 11.54 -5.54
CA ALA A 23 2.24 12.52 -6.42
C ALA A 23 1.35 13.52 -5.65
N ALA A 24 0.57 13.03 -4.68
CA ALA A 24 -0.23 13.89 -3.80
C ALA A 24 0.67 14.78 -2.94
N MET A 25 1.71 14.25 -2.29
CA MET A 25 2.63 15.04 -1.46
C MET A 25 3.38 16.12 -2.26
N ASN A 26 3.70 15.86 -3.53
CA ASN A 26 4.36 16.84 -4.40
C ASN A 26 3.39 17.92 -4.93
N ARG A 27 2.08 17.76 -4.73
CA ARG A 27 1.09 18.72 -5.21
C ARG A 27 0.74 19.69 -4.07
N PRO A 28 1.00 21.00 -4.22
CA PRO A 28 0.81 21.99 -3.14
C PRO A 28 -0.67 22.20 -2.73
N SER A 29 -1.62 21.68 -3.50
CA SER A 29 -3.06 21.69 -3.20
C SER A 29 -3.62 20.32 -2.85
N ALA A 30 -2.77 19.31 -2.61
CA ALA A 30 -3.26 18.03 -2.13
C ALA A 30 -3.81 18.19 -0.71
N GLU A 31 -5.08 17.83 -0.54
CA GLU A 31 -5.73 17.86 0.75
C GLU A 31 -5.05 16.87 1.70
N ASP A 32 -4.68 17.34 2.89
CA ASP A 32 -4.08 16.51 3.94
C ASP A 32 -4.92 15.25 4.26
N GLN A 33 -6.25 15.34 4.08
CA GLN A 33 -7.16 14.20 4.19
C GLN A 33 -6.85 13.09 3.17
N SER A 34 -6.60 13.44 1.91
CA SER A 34 -6.24 12.47 0.86
C SER A 34 -4.90 11.78 1.17
N ILE A 35 -3.91 12.55 1.66
CA ILE A 35 -2.61 12.02 2.08
C ILE A 35 -2.77 11.07 3.28
N ALA A 36 -3.62 11.44 4.25
CA ALA A 36 -3.90 10.61 5.41
C ALA A 36 -4.60 9.29 5.03
N ASP A 37 -5.56 9.33 4.11
CA ASP A 37 -6.24 8.14 3.61
C ASP A 37 -5.30 7.21 2.83
N LEU A 38 -4.45 7.77 1.96
CA LEU A 38 -3.43 7.02 1.23
C LEU A 38 -2.44 6.34 2.20
N LYS A 39 -1.97 7.06 3.24
CA LYS A 39 -1.11 6.48 4.28
C LYS A 39 -1.81 5.34 5.04
N ARG A 40 -3.10 5.48 5.40
CA ARG A 40 -3.86 4.42 6.06
C ARG A 40 -4.02 3.19 5.17
N ARG A 41 -4.33 3.38 3.89
CA ARG A 41 -4.41 2.29 2.91
C ARG A 41 -3.06 1.59 2.74
N LYS A 42 -1.98 2.36 2.63
CA LYS A 42 -0.61 1.83 2.55
C LYS A 42 -0.27 0.98 3.78
N LEU A 43 -0.60 1.47 4.98
CA LEU A 43 -0.39 0.74 6.23
C LEU A 43 -1.16 -0.59 6.24
N ARG A 44 -2.43 -0.57 5.84
CA ARG A 44 -3.25 -1.79 5.76
C ARG A 44 -2.68 -2.84 4.80
N ILE A 45 -2.23 -2.43 3.61
CA ILE A 45 -1.61 -3.37 2.67
C ILE A 45 -0.31 -3.92 3.24
N LYS A 46 0.50 -3.09 3.89
CA LYS A 46 1.71 -3.54 4.58
C LYS A 46 1.40 -4.58 5.65
N ASP A 47 0.41 -4.33 6.51
CA ASP A 47 -0.04 -5.28 7.54
C ASP A 47 -0.53 -6.61 6.91
N GLU A 48 -1.24 -6.54 5.78
CA GLU A 48 -1.72 -7.73 5.07
C GLU A 48 -0.55 -8.54 4.48
N ILE A 49 0.44 -7.86 3.89
CA ILE A 49 1.70 -8.47 3.41
C ILE A 49 2.46 -9.14 4.55
N GLU A 50 2.63 -8.46 5.68
CA GLU A 50 3.32 -8.99 6.87
C GLU A 50 2.60 -10.21 7.45
N ARG A 51 1.26 -10.18 7.51
CA ARG A 51 0.45 -11.34 7.93
C ARG A 51 0.62 -12.52 6.97
N LEU A 52 0.57 -12.26 5.67
CA LEU A 52 0.73 -13.32 4.66
C LEU A 52 2.14 -13.91 4.67
N ARG A 53 3.18 -13.07 4.82
CA ARG A 53 4.56 -13.52 5.02
C ARG A 53 4.70 -14.37 6.29
N SER A 54 4.09 -13.94 7.38
CA SER A 54 4.11 -14.67 8.65
C SER A 54 3.35 -16.00 8.58
N THR A 55 2.31 -16.10 7.74
CA THR A 55 1.52 -17.33 7.55
C THR A 55 2.19 -18.30 6.57
N ALA A 56 3.06 -17.80 5.69
CA ALA A 56 3.83 -18.59 4.73
C ALA A 56 5.10 -19.23 5.33
N HIS A 57 5.43 -18.90 6.58
CA HIS A 57 6.56 -19.45 7.32
C HIS A 57 6.12 -20.54 8.29
#